data_AF-A0A8S0VRZ6-F1
#
_entry.id   AF-A0A8S0VRZ6-F1
#
_cell.length_a   1.000
_cell.length_b   1.000
_cell.length_c   1.000
_cell.angle_alpha   90.00
_cell.angle_beta   90.00
_cell.angle_gamma   90.00
#
_symmetry.space_group_name_H-M   'P 1'
#
loop_
_entity.id
_entity.type
_entity.pdbx_description
1 polymer ?
#
loop_
_entity_poly.entity_id
_entity_poly.type
_entity_poly.pdbx_seq_one_letter_code
_entity_poly.pdbx_strand_id
1 'polypeptide(L)'
;MAALFWRQFCALFIKNALVFRKHWLANLLRCLLFPIGYGIFLGYTPNFFATPDQYGLGTIVPIFRLEHQFDGSRPLVWVDNTDRNGFISAQGIMNQVSANFNEKQHSALKEVTSSSS
;
A
#
# COMPACT_ATOMS: atom_id res chain seq x y z
N MET A 1 -42.21 -26.37 -33.66
CA MET A 1 -40.97 -26.57 -32.86
C MET A 1 -41.06 -25.94 -31.47
N ALA A 2 -41.60 -24.72 -31.31
CA ALA A 2 -41.72 -24.04 -30.00
C ALA A 2 -42.54 -24.81 -28.94
N ALA A 3 -43.60 -25.52 -29.32
CA ALA A 3 -44.44 -26.28 -28.39
C ALA A 3 -43.71 -27.49 -27.75
N LEU A 4 -42.82 -28.16 -28.49
CA LEU A 4 -41.99 -29.24 -27.95
C LEU A 4 -40.91 -28.69 -27.02
N PHE A 5 -40.29 -27.57 -27.41
CA PHE A 5 -39.31 -26.86 -26.58
C PHE A 5 -39.93 -26.43 -25.24
N TRP A 6 -41.13 -25.86 -25.25
CA TRP A 6 -41.80 -25.43 -24.03
C TRP A 6 -42.18 -26.60 -23.12
N ARG A 7 -42.66 -27.72 -23.68
CA ARG A 7 -42.96 -28.93 -22.91
C ARG A 7 -41.71 -29.56 -22.28
N GLN A 8 -40.60 -29.58 -23.01
CA GLN A 8 -39.31 -30.06 -22.51
C GLN A 8 -38.78 -29.13 -21.42
N PHE A 9 -38.80 -27.82 -21.65
CA PHE A 9 -38.39 -26.80 -20.69
C PHE A 9 -39.20 -26.89 -19.39
N CYS A 10 -40.53 -26.99 -19.47
CA CYS A 10 -41.38 -27.19 -18.31
C CYS A 10 -41.09 -28.52 -17.59
N ALA A 11 -40.86 -29.61 -18.32
CA ALA A 11 -40.52 -30.90 -17.70
C ALA A 11 -39.17 -30.84 -16.96
N LEU A 12 -38.18 -30.15 -17.53
CA LEU A 12 -36.88 -29.88 -16.89
C LEU A 12 -37.03 -28.98 -15.67
N PHE A 13 -37.84 -27.92 -15.76
CA PHE A 13 -38.10 -26.99 -14.67
C PHE A 13 -38.82 -27.68 -13.50
N ILE A 14 -39.85 -28.49 -13.77
CA ILE A 14 -40.58 -29.25 -12.74
C ILE A 14 -39.67 -30.29 -12.09
N LYS A 15 -38.85 -31.00 -12.87
CA LYS A 15 -37.86 -31.94 -12.30
C LYS A 15 -36.83 -31.24 -11.42
N ASN A 16 -36.31 -30.09 -11.87
CA ASN A 16 -35.35 -29.31 -11.10
C ASN A 16 -35.99 -28.75 -9.81
N ALA A 17 -37.22 -28.24 -9.89
CA ALA A 17 -38.00 -27.78 -8.74
C ALA A 17 -38.30 -28.91 -7.73
N LEU A 18 -38.55 -30.13 -8.19
CA LEU A 18 -38.80 -31.29 -7.33
C LEU A 18 -37.53 -31.79 -6.65
N VAL A 19 -36.38 -31.76 -7.34
CA VAL A 19 -35.06 -32.02 -6.76
C VAL A 19 -34.68 -30.95 -5.73
N PHE A 20 -34.96 -29.68 -6.02
CA PHE A 20 -34.89 -28.60 -5.05
C PHE A 20 -35.79 -28.87 -3.85
N ARG A 21 -36.98 -29.47 -3.99
CA ARG A 21 -37.84 -29.75 -2.83
C ARG A 21 -37.29 -30.88 -1.93
N LYS A 22 -36.60 -31.88 -2.49
CA LYS A 22 -36.03 -33.01 -1.73
C LYS A 22 -34.73 -32.66 -1.01
N HIS A 23 -33.88 -31.83 -1.63
CA HIS A 23 -32.60 -31.37 -1.05
C HIS A 23 -32.55 -29.83 -0.95
N TRP A 24 -33.67 -29.22 -0.54
CA TRP A 24 -33.86 -27.77 -0.52
C TRP A 24 -32.76 -27.04 0.23
N LEU A 25 -32.46 -27.50 1.44
CA LEU A 25 -31.49 -26.84 2.30
C LEU A 25 -30.08 -26.89 1.71
N ALA A 26 -29.66 -28.06 1.20
CA ALA A 26 -28.32 -28.23 0.60
C ALA A 26 -28.17 -27.43 -0.70
N ASN A 27 -29.22 -27.36 -1.51
CA ASN A 27 -29.17 -26.63 -2.78
C ASN A 27 -29.30 -25.12 -2.60
N LEU A 28 -30.11 -24.66 -1.64
CA LEU A 28 -30.19 -23.25 -1.26
C LEU A 28 -28.88 -22.77 -0.64
N LEU A 29 -28.26 -23.60 0.20
CA LEU A 29 -26.96 -23.29 0.80
C LEU A 29 -25.85 -23.21 -0.28
N ARG A 30 -25.82 -24.15 -1.25
CA ARG A 30 -24.81 -24.14 -2.32
C ARG A 30 -25.03 -23.11 -3.41
N CYS A 31 -26.26 -22.97 -3.87
CA CYS A 31 -26.57 -22.16 -5.05
C CYS A 31 -26.77 -20.68 -4.70
N LEU A 32 -27.12 -20.36 -3.46
CA LEU A 32 -27.48 -19.01 -3.04
C LEU A 32 -26.62 -18.54 -1.87
N LEU A 33 -26.58 -19.30 -0.77
CA LEU A 33 -25.94 -18.83 0.46
C LEU A 33 -24.42 -18.76 0.35
N PHE A 34 -23.76 -19.78 -0.23
CA PHE A 34 -22.31 -19.76 -0.45
C PHE A 34 -21.84 -18.64 -1.38
N PRO A 35 -22.42 -18.43 -2.59
CA PRO A 35 -21.96 -17.35 -3.46
C PRO A 35 -22.23 -15.95 -2.88
N ILE A 36 -23.38 -15.74 -2.22
CA ILE A 36 -23.68 -14.46 -1.55
C ILE A 36 -22.74 -14.23 -0.38
N GLY A 37 -22.57 -15.23 0.50
CA GLY A 37 -21.67 -15.15 1.64
C GLY A 37 -20.23 -14.91 1.23
N TYR A 38 -19.77 -15.57 0.15
CA TYR A 38 -18.44 -15.36 -0.41
C TYR A 38 -18.27 -13.94 -0.98
N GLY A 39 -19.27 -13.40 -1.68
CA GLY A 39 -19.26 -12.03 -2.18
C GLY A 39 -19.20 -10.99 -1.05
N ILE A 40 -19.99 -11.18 0.01
CA ILE A 40 -19.94 -10.34 1.21
C ILE A 40 -18.55 -10.43 1.87
N PHE A 41 -18.04 -11.64 2.07
CA PHE A 41 -16.72 -11.87 2.66
C PHE A 41 -15.63 -11.14 1.87
N LEU A 42 -15.60 -11.30 0.54
CA LEU A 42 -14.64 -10.60 -0.33
C LEU A 42 -14.79 -9.08 -0.29
N GLY A 43 -16.02 -8.56 -0.19
CA GLY A 43 -16.27 -7.12 -0.04
C GLY A 43 -15.77 -6.55 1.29
N TYR A 44 -15.79 -7.36 2.36
CA TYR A 44 -15.26 -6.99 3.67
C TYR A 44 -13.79 -7.35 3.87
N THR A 45 -13.17 -8.13 2.96
CA THR A 45 -11.73 -8.46 3.00
C THR A 45 -10.84 -7.24 3.20
N PRO A 46 -11.06 -6.08 2.54
CA PRO A 46 -10.25 -4.89 2.80
C PRO A 46 -10.33 -4.41 4.27
N ASN A 47 -11.47 -4.57 4.96
CA ASN A 47 -11.59 -4.14 6.35
C ASN A 47 -10.86 -5.06 7.33
N PHE A 48 -10.62 -6.33 6.97
CA PHE A 48 -9.94 -7.32 7.80
C PHE A 48 -8.45 -7.48 7.47
N PHE A 49 -8.08 -7.33 6.19
CA PHE A 49 -6.73 -7.59 5.69
C PHE A 49 -5.99 -6.33 5.24
N ALA A 50 -6.69 -5.22 5.00
CA ALA A 50 -6.00 -3.94 4.93
C ALA A 50 -5.83 -3.45 6.37
N THR A 51 -4.66 -3.71 6.94
CA THR A 51 -4.09 -2.74 7.88
C THR A 51 -4.28 -1.38 7.22
N PRO A 52 -4.89 -0.37 7.89
CA PRO A 52 -4.87 0.97 7.35
C PRO A 52 -3.41 1.33 7.18
N ASP A 53 -2.91 1.24 5.95
CA ASP A 53 -1.57 1.68 5.63
C ASP A 53 -1.55 3.13 6.09
N GLN A 54 -0.74 3.44 7.10
CA GLN A 54 -0.42 4.82 7.47
C GLN A 54 0.30 5.56 6.31
N TYR A 55 0.39 4.93 5.13
CA TYR A 55 1.09 5.31 3.91
C TYR A 55 0.27 4.96 2.64
N GLY A 56 -1.07 4.89 2.70
CA GLY A 56 -1.89 4.67 1.51
C GLY A 56 -1.51 5.65 0.39
N LEU A 57 -1.45 5.17 -0.88
CA LEU A 57 -1.08 5.89 -2.12
C LEU A 57 -0.64 7.34 -1.85
N GLY A 58 0.60 7.47 -1.34
CA GLY A 58 1.03 8.67 -0.63
C GLY A 58 0.60 9.95 -1.33
N THR A 59 -0.01 10.87 -0.57
CA THR A 59 -0.15 12.26 -1.00
C THR A 59 1.21 12.69 -1.55
N ILE A 60 1.25 13.18 -2.80
CA ILE A 60 2.47 13.69 -3.42
C ILE A 60 2.89 14.89 -2.57
N VAL A 61 3.74 14.65 -1.58
CA VAL A 61 4.37 15.72 -0.82
C VAL A 61 5.43 16.28 -1.76
N PRO A 62 5.32 17.56 -2.17
CA PRO A 62 6.35 18.17 -3.00
C PRO A 62 7.69 18.05 -2.29
N ILE A 63 8.67 17.47 -2.98
CA ILE A 63 10.05 17.40 -2.49
C ILE A 63 10.61 18.81 -2.59
N PHE A 64 10.55 19.55 -1.49
CA PHE A 64 11.14 20.87 -1.40
C PHE A 64 12.65 20.75 -1.41
N ARG A 65 13.32 21.66 -2.13
CA ARG A 65 14.77 21.73 -2.09
C ARG A 65 15.22 22.11 -0.68
N LEU A 66 16.25 21.42 -0.19
CA LEU A 66 16.77 21.62 1.15
C LEU A 66 17.19 23.08 1.39
N GLU A 67 17.72 23.75 0.36
CA GLU A 67 18.09 25.18 0.36
C GLU A 67 16.95 26.13 0.73
N HIS A 68 15.70 25.79 0.41
CA HIS A 68 14.53 26.62 0.70
C HIS A 68 13.94 26.37 2.08
N GLN A 69 14.12 25.17 2.62
CA GLN A 69 13.51 24.77 3.89
C GLN A 69 14.46 24.91 5.08
N PHE A 70 15.77 24.82 4.85
CA PHE A 70 16.78 24.96 5.87
C PHE A 70 17.17 26.43 6.02
N ASP A 71 16.79 27.11 7.09
CA ASP A 71 17.10 28.53 7.30
C ASP A 71 18.45 28.78 8.00
N GLY A 72 19.12 27.71 8.46
CA GLY A 72 20.34 27.80 9.27
C GLY A 72 20.12 28.16 10.73
N SER A 73 18.86 28.20 11.21
CA SER A 73 18.54 28.48 12.62
C SER A 73 18.89 27.33 13.56
N ARG A 74 18.88 26.10 13.03
CA ARG A 74 19.25 24.88 13.75
C ARG A 74 20.48 24.26 13.11
N PRO A 75 21.43 23.73 13.91
CA PRO A 75 22.59 23.06 13.36
C PRO A 75 22.15 21.77 12.64
N LEU A 76 22.59 21.60 11.40
CA LEU A 76 22.43 20.38 10.64
C LEU A 76 23.68 19.52 10.85
N VAL A 77 23.49 18.43 11.57
CA VAL A 77 24.57 17.57 12.04
C VAL A 77 24.65 16.32 11.18
N TRP A 78 25.84 15.99 10.69
CA TRP A 78 26.07 14.80 9.88
C TRP A 78 27.24 13.99 10.42
N VAL A 79 27.21 12.68 10.19
CA VAL A 79 28.25 11.74 10.65
C VAL A 79 28.61 10.80 9.51
N ASP A 80 29.90 10.53 9.38
CA ASP A 80 30.40 9.49 8.49
C ASP A 80 30.46 8.17 9.27
N ASN A 81 29.64 7.19 8.88
CA ASN A 81 29.63 5.85 9.48
C ASN A 81 30.48 4.83 8.69
N THR A 82 31.29 5.29 7.74
CA THR A 82 32.13 4.42 6.90
C THR A 82 33.60 4.41 7.33
N ASP A 83 33.91 4.93 8.51
CA ASP A 83 35.29 5.10 9.02
C ASP A 83 36.22 5.77 7.98
N ARG A 84 35.65 6.68 7.16
CA ARG A 84 36.33 7.34 6.03
C ARG A 84 36.89 6.40 4.96
N ASN A 85 36.46 5.14 4.95
CA ASN A 85 36.87 4.10 4.00
C ASN A 85 35.80 3.82 2.92
N GLY A 86 34.79 4.69 2.79
CA GLY A 86 33.80 4.62 1.73
C GLY A 86 34.40 4.92 0.34
N PHE A 87 33.91 4.24 -0.70
CA PHE A 87 34.26 4.53 -2.11
C PHE A 87 33.96 6.00 -2.50
N ILE A 88 32.94 6.59 -1.88
CA ILE A 88 32.61 8.02 -1.98
C ILE A 88 32.85 8.64 -0.61
N SER A 89 33.63 9.71 -0.55
CA SER A 89 33.84 10.43 0.71
C SER A 89 32.54 11.07 1.19
N ALA A 90 32.18 10.85 2.46
CA ALA A 90 30.99 11.46 3.07
C ALA A 90 31.05 13.00 2.98
N GLN A 91 32.24 13.58 3.09
CA GLN A 91 32.48 15.00 2.88
C GLN A 91 32.15 15.44 1.44
N GLY A 92 32.48 14.63 0.42
CA GLY A 92 32.11 14.91 -0.96
C GLY A 92 30.59 14.91 -1.19
N ILE A 93 29.87 14.01 -0.52
CA ILE A 93 28.41 13.96 -0.54
C ILE A 93 27.84 15.23 0.11
N MET A 94 28.34 15.61 1.29
CA MET A 94 27.86 16.80 2.00
C MET A 94 28.16 18.09 1.23
N ASN A 95 29.30 18.17 0.55
CA ASN A 95 29.62 19.29 -0.34
C ASN A 95 28.62 19.41 -1.49
N GLN A 96 28.19 18.29 -2.07
CA GLN A 96 27.18 18.29 -3.14
C GLN A 96 25.78 18.65 -2.61
N VAL A 97 25.40 18.15 -1.44
CA VAL A 97 24.10 18.45 -0.80
C VAL A 97 24.00 19.92 -0.38
N SER A 98 25.11 20.50 0.08
CA SER A 98 25.20 21.88 0.53
C SER A 98 25.61 22.88 -0.56
N ALA A 99 25.75 22.47 -1.81
CA ALA A 99 26.31 23.30 -2.88
C ALA A 99 25.57 24.63 -3.11
N ASN A 100 24.27 24.69 -2.83
CA ASN A 100 23.43 25.89 -2.98
C ASN A 100 23.11 26.58 -1.64
N PHE A 101 23.82 26.25 -0.56
CA PHE A 101 23.58 26.87 0.74
C PHE A 101 24.17 28.28 0.79
N ASN A 102 23.52 29.16 1.54
CA ASN A 102 24.01 30.48 1.88
C ASN A 102 25.01 30.39 3.06
N GLU A 103 25.82 31.42 3.30
CA GLU A 103 26.87 31.43 4.33
C GLU A 103 26.36 31.06 5.72
N LYS A 104 25.16 31.52 6.08
CA LYS A 104 24.50 31.17 7.36
C LYS A 104 24.16 29.68 7.45
N GLN A 105 23.64 29.10 6.37
CA GLN A 105 23.30 27.69 6.29
C GLN A 105 24.58 26.82 6.33
N HIS A 106 25.66 27.25 5.67
CA HIS A 106 26.96 26.61 5.78
C HIS A 106 27.52 26.65 7.20
N SER A 107 27.40 27.78 7.91
CA SER A 107 27.86 27.89 9.30
C SER A 107 27.11 26.97 10.28
N ALA A 108 25.90 26.55 9.91
CA ALA A 108 25.07 25.63 10.69
C ALA A 108 25.36 24.16 10.39
N LEU A 109 26.13 23.82 9.36
CA LEU A 109 26.56 22.45 9.07
C LEU A 109 27.69 22.02 10.03
N LYS A 110 27.50 20.90 10.73
CA LYS A 110 28.51 20.35 11.65
C LYS A 110 28.74 18.87 11.39
N GLU A 111 29.99 18.51 11.11
CA GLU A 111 30.44 17.11 11.11
C GLU A 111 30.64 16.65 12.56
N VAL A 112 30.02 15.53 12.92
CA VAL A 112 30.37 14.80 14.14
C VAL A 112 31.50 13.87 13.76
N THR A 113 32.70 14.24 14.19
CA THR A 113 33.78 13.26 14.31
C THR A 113 33.32 12.25 15.36
N SER A 114 33.10 11.01 14.95
CA SER A 114 32.84 9.90 15.86
C SER A 114 34.03 9.76 16.83
N SER A 115 33.98 10.47 17.95
CA SER A 115 34.78 10.12 19.12
C SER A 115 34.14 8.88 19.71
N SER A 116 34.72 7.74 19.36
CA SER A 116 34.51 6.45 20.01
C SER A 116 34.46 6.68 21.53
N SER A 117 33.34 6.32 22.15
CA SER A 117 33.22 6.14 23.60
C SER A 117 32.62 4.76 23.84
#